data_AF-R9ITP6-F1
#
_entry.id   AF-R9ITP6-F1
#
_cell.length_a   1.000
_cell.length_b   1.000
_cell.length_c   1.000
_cell.angle_alpha   90.00
_cell.angle_beta   90.00
_cell.angle_gamma   90.00
#
_symmetry.space_group_name_H-M   'P 1'
#
loop_
_entity.id
_entity.type
_entity.pdbx_description
1 polymer ?
#
loop_
_entity_poly.entity_id
_entity_poly.type
_entity_poly.pdbx_seq_one_letter_code
_entity_poly.pdbx_strand_id
1 'polypeptide(L)' 'MLKKEYRYMKVYNQSGYHYKPTPTITLKGSWLKELGFESGMSLTVKCKEGQLIIMPREAADYTDGAEKQQAT' A
#
# COMPACT_ATOMS: atom_id res chain seq x y z
N MET A 1 21.13 -10.29 11.74
CA MET A 1 20.01 -9.83 12.58
C MET A 1 18.81 -10.73 12.30
N LEU A 2 18.11 -11.24 13.32
CA LEU A 2 16.87 -11.98 13.09
C LEU A 2 15.85 -11.02 12.46
N LYS A 3 15.43 -11.30 11.22
CA LYS A 3 14.29 -10.62 10.62
C LYS A 3 13.09 -10.94 11.52
N LYS A 4 12.47 -9.92 12.10
CA LYS A 4 11.20 -10.10 12.81
C LYS A 4 10.18 -10.61 11.79
N GLU A 5 9.78 -11.87 11.96
CA GLU A 5 8.84 -12.56 11.07
C GLU A 5 7.46 -11.90 11.08
N TYR A 6 7.06 -11.34 12.24
CA TYR A 6 5.78 -10.68 12.42
C TYR A 6 5.93 -9.26 12.95
N ARG A 7 5.06 -8.37 12.47
CA ARG A 7 4.87 -7.02 12.99
C ARG A 7 3.39 -6.81 13.28
N TYR A 8 3.06 -6.63 14.55
CA TYR A 8 1.69 -6.34 14.96
C TYR A 8 1.38 -4.87 14.71
N MET A 9 0.29 -4.63 14.01
CA MET A 9 -0.17 -3.30 13.62
C MET A 9 -1.64 -3.17 13.99
N LYS A 10 -2.10 -1.92 14.13
CA LYS A 10 -3.50 -1.63 14.37
C LYS A 10 -4.11 -0.99 13.13
N VAL A 11 -5.36 -1.33 12.86
CA VAL A 11 -6.19 -0.58 11.92
C VAL A 11 -6.70 0.65 12.66
N TYR A 12 -6.57 1.81 12.04
CA TYR A 12 -7.08 3.07 12.55
C TYR A 12 -8.14 3.62 11.61
N ASN A 13 -8.95 4.56 12.10
CA ASN A 13 -9.79 5.37 11.21
C ASN A 13 -9.00 6.62 10.82
N GLN A 14 -8.93 6.89 9.51
CA GLN A 14 -8.45 8.15 8.99
C GLN A 14 -9.59 8.85 8.24
N SER A 15 -9.58 10.18 8.23
CA SER A 15 -10.53 10.96 7.43
C SER A 15 -10.31 10.67 5.95
N GLY A 16 -11.26 9.96 5.35
CA GLY A 16 -11.30 9.72 3.90
C GLY A 16 -12.08 10.81 3.17
N TYR A 17 -12.52 10.48 1.96
CA TYR A 17 -13.35 11.37 1.13
C TYR A 17 -14.63 11.78 1.89
N HIS A 18 -14.98 13.07 1.81
CA HIS A 18 -16.07 13.69 2.60
C HIS A 18 -15.96 13.47 4.12
N TYR A 19 -14.74 13.38 4.67
CA TYR A 19 -14.50 13.20 6.11
C TYR A 19 -15.11 11.94 6.71
N LYS A 20 -15.47 10.96 5.87
CA LYS A 20 -15.98 9.68 6.36
C LYS A 20 -14.81 8.88 6.99
N PRO A 21 -15.00 8.29 8.18
CA PRO A 21 -13.98 7.45 8.79
C PRO A 21 -13.70 6.26 7.87
N THR A 22 -12.44 6.14 7.45
CA THR A 22 -11.98 5.09 6.53
C THR A 22 -10.95 4.22 7.23
N PRO A 23 -11.13 2.87 7.21
CA PRO A 23 -10.17 1.96 7.82
C PRO A 23 -8.81 2.08 7.11
N THR A 24 -7.76 2.29 7.89
CA THR A 24 -6.42 2.61 7.40
C THR A 24 -5.37 1.78 8.12
N ILE A 25 -4.43 1.23 7.35
CA ILE A 25 -3.23 0.54 7.86
C ILE A 25 -2.01 1.35 7.42
N THR A 26 -1.17 1.77 8.38
CA THR A 26 -0.01 2.61 8.11
C THR A 26 1.29 1.81 8.21
N LEU A 27 1.87 1.43 7.08
CA LEU A 27 3.17 0.76 7.00
C LEU A 27 4.30 1.79 6.96
N LYS A 28 5.05 1.94 8.06
CA LYS A 28 6.18 2.89 8.16
C LYS A 28 7.34 2.29 8.96
N GLY A 29 8.56 2.59 8.53
CA GLY A 29 9.80 2.34 9.28
C GLY A 29 10.95 1.83 8.42
N SER A 30 12.17 1.91 8.96
CA SER A 30 13.41 1.50 8.27
C SER A 30 13.43 0.04 7.84
N TRP A 31 12.62 -0.80 8.49
CA TRP A 31 12.48 -2.22 8.18
C TRP A 31 11.88 -2.50 6.79
N LEU A 32 11.15 -1.54 6.20
CA LEU A 32 10.68 -1.67 4.82
C LEU A 32 11.86 -1.71 3.84
N LYS A 33 12.87 -0.86 4.09
CA LYS A 33 14.10 -0.84 3.30
C LYS A 33 14.90 -2.13 3.45
N GLU A 34 14.95 -2.70 4.66
CA GLU A 34 15.59 -4.01 4.90
C GLU A 34 14.91 -5.17 4.16
N LEU A 35 13.64 -5.02 3.80
CA LEU A 35 12.87 -5.96 2.97
C LEU A 35 12.95 -5.64 1.47
N GLY A 36 13.68 -4.59 1.06
CA GLY A 36 13.83 -4.17 -0.33
C GLY A 36 12.71 -3.24 -0.83
N PHE A 37 11.85 -2.71 0.04
CA PHE A 37 10.88 -1.68 -0.33
C PHE A 37 11.53 -0.30 -0.17
N GLU A 38 11.91 0.29 -1.30
CA GLU A 38 12.49 1.64 -1.36
C GLU A 38 11.47 2.69 -1.82
N SER A 39 11.78 3.95 -1.55
CA SER A 39 10.98 5.08 -2.04
C SER A 39 10.96 5.10 -3.57
N GLY A 40 9.79 5.34 -4.15
CA GLY A 40 9.61 5.38 -5.61
C GLY A 40 9.33 4.02 -6.24
N MET A 41 9.37 2.93 -5.47
CA MET A 41 8.94 1.62 -5.97
C MET A 41 7.42 1.54 -6.09
N SER A 42 6.97 0.96 -7.20
CA SER A 42 5.59 0.52 -7.34
C SER A 42 5.37 -0.79 -6.59
N LEU A 43 4.18 -0.93 -5.99
CA LEU A 43 3.79 -2.14 -5.26
C LEU A 43 2.41 -2.61 -5.69
N THR A 44 2.17 -3.91 -5.52
CA THR A 44 0.88 -4.54 -5.72
C THR A 44 0.44 -5.18 -4.42
N VAL A 45 -0.83 -5.01 -4.08
CA VAL A 45 -1.46 -5.68 -2.94
C VAL A 45 -2.44 -6.72 -3.48
N LYS A 46 -2.14 -8.00 -3.26
CA LYS A 46 -3.07 -9.08 -3.55
C LYS A 46 -4.00 -9.28 -2.36
N CYS A 47 -5.30 -9.12 -2.60
CA CYS A 47 -6.34 -9.38 -1.61
C CYS A 47 -6.83 -10.82 -1.74
N LYS A 48 -6.75 -11.61 -0.68
CA LYS A 48 -7.27 -12.98 -0.63
C LYS A 48 -7.90 -13.23 0.73
N GLU A 49 -9.22 -13.49 0.79
CA GLU A 49 -9.95 -14.01 1.97
C GLU A 49 -9.37 -13.58 3.34
N GLY A 50 -9.39 -12.28 3.64
CA GLY A 50 -8.91 -11.74 4.92
C GLY A 50 -7.39 -11.53 5.03
N GLN A 51 -6.65 -11.76 3.95
CA GLN A 51 -5.21 -11.56 3.85
C GLN A 51 -4.88 -10.51 2.80
N LEU A 52 -3.84 -9.72 3.09
CA LEU A 52 -3.22 -8.78 2.18
C LEU A 52 -1.77 -9.19 1.98
N ILE A 53 -1.39 -9.50 0.74
CA ILE A 53 -0.01 -9.83 0.39
C ILE A 53 0.55 -8.67 -0.41
N ILE A 54 1.59 -8.03 0.13
CA ILE A 54 2.24 -6.85 -0.47
C ILE A 54 3.50 -7.31 -1.19
N MET A 55 3.59 -6.99 -2.47
CA MET A 55 4.70 -7.40 -3.33
C MET A 55 5.21 -6.20 -4.14
N PRO A 56 6.52 -6.07 -4.39
CA PRO A 56 7.02 -5.13 -5.38
C PRO A 56 6.36 -5.40 -6.74
N ARG A 57 5.96 -4.35 -7.44
CA ARG A 57 5.47 -4.43 -8.81
C ARG A 57 6.68 -4.28 -9.73
N GLU A 58 6.97 -5.28 -10.55
CA GLU A 58 7.93 -5.12 -11.64
C GLU A 58 7.44 -4.02 -12.58
N ALA A 59 8.33 -3.13 -12.99
CA ALA A 59 8.01 -1.97 -13.81
C ALA A 59 7.39 -2.44 -15.14
N ALA A 60 6.07 -2.46 -15.21
CA ALA A 60 5.37 -2.33 -16.47
C ALA A 60 5.42 -0.84 -16.82
N ASP A 61 6.04 -0.55 -17.96
CA ASP A 61 6.23 0.80 -18.52
C ASP A 61 5.00 1.68 -18.30
N TYR A 62 5.24 2.91 -17.84
CA TYR A 62 4.21 3.91 -17.62
C TYR A 62 3.45 4.21 -18.92
N THR A 63 2.19 3.77 -19.03
CA THR A 63 1.18 4.51 -19.81
C THR A 63 0.19 5.09 -18.83
N ASP A 64 0.35 6.39 -18.60
CA ASP A 64 -0.50 7.24 -17.78
C ASP A 64 -1.92 7.26 -18.37
N GLY A 65 -2.81 6.45 -17.79
CA GLY A 65 -4.23 6.49 -18.08
C GLY A 65 -4.88 7.64 -17.31
N ALA A 66 -4.68 8.86 -17.78
CA ALA A 66 -5.49 10.00 -17.39
C ALA A 66 -6.94 9.74 -17.82
N GLU A 67 -7.73 9.07 -16.98
CA GLU A 67 -9.15 8.88 -17.22
C GLU A 67 -9.87 10.20 -16.90
N LYS A 68 -10.24 10.87 -17.99
CA LYS A 68 -10.96 12.13 -18.05
C LYS A 68 -12.26 12.03 -17.25
N GLN A 69 -12.50 13.04 -16.41
CA GLN A 69 -13.84 13.37 -15.94
C GLN A 69 -14.70 13.67 -17.18
N GLN A 70 -15.63 12.79 -17.52
CA GLN A 70 -16.74 13.13 -18.41
C GLN A 70 -17.90 13.63 -17.54
N ALA A 71 -18.06 14.94 -17.55
CA ALA A 71 -19.34 15.56 -17.27
C ALA A 71 -20.33 15.17 -18.38
N THR A 72 -21.52 14.74 -17.98
CA THR A 72 -22.76 14.92 -18.73
C THR A 72 -23.86 15.19 -17.72
#